data_AF-A0A958UV71-F1
#
_entry.id   AF-A0A958UV71-F1
#
_cell.length_a   1.000
_cell.length_b   1.000
_cell.length_c   1.000
_cell.angle_alpha   90.00
_cell.angle_beta   90.00
_cell.angle_gamma   90.00
#
_symmetry.space_group_name_H-M   'P 1'
#
loop_
_entity.id
_entity.type
_entity.pdbx_description
1 polymer ?
#
loop_
_entity_poly.entity_id
_entity_poly.type
_entity_poly.pdbx_seq_one_letter_code
_entity_poly.pdbx_strand_id
1 'polypeptide(L)' 'MEFLTQDIKFPDVSQATKDGLLAIGGDLSVERLLLAYRSGIFPWFDNDDFILWWSPDPRFVLFPDKIRISKSMK' A
#
# COMPACT_ATOMS: atom_id res chain seq x y z
N MET A 1 5.63 8.47 -9.86
CA MET A 1 6.27 7.18 -9.54
C MET A 1 7.75 7.42 -9.35
N GLU A 2 8.30 6.96 -8.23
CA GLU A 2 9.71 7.09 -7.87
C GLU A 2 10.33 5.71 -7.58
N PHE A 3 11.61 5.52 -7.90
CA PHE A 3 12.38 4.37 -7.47
C PHE A 3 12.97 4.62 -6.09
N LEU A 4 12.68 3.74 -5.13
CA LEU A 4 13.17 3.87 -3.77
C LEU A 4 14.65 3.52 -3.67
N THR A 5 15.37 4.33 -2.90
CA THR A 5 16.78 4.09 -2.53
C THR A 5 16.86 3.31 -1.21
N GLN A 6 18.07 3.15 -0.68
CA GLN A 6 18.29 2.59 0.67
C GLN A 6 17.74 3.48 1.79
N ASP A 7 17.42 4.74 1.52
CA ASP A 7 16.77 5.61 2.50
C ASP A 7 15.38 5.09 2.85
N ILE A 8 15.05 5.09 4.14
CA ILE A 8 13.72 4.73 4.65
C ILE A 8 12.79 5.95 4.54
N LYS A 9 12.39 6.27 3.30
CA LYS A 9 11.44 7.33 2.97
C LYS A 9 10.52 6.91 1.82
N PHE A 10 9.35 7.52 1.77
CA PHE A 10 8.41 7.40 0.65
C PHE A 10 8.10 8.79 0.08
N PRO A 11 7.74 8.87 -1.21
CA PRO A 11 7.12 10.08 -1.77
C PRO A 11 5.78 10.36 -1.08
N ASP A 12 5.29 11.59 -1.21
CA ASP A 12 3.96 11.94 -0.71
C ASP A 12 2.87 11.13 -1.45
N VAL A 13 1.89 10.61 -0.71
CA VAL A 13 0.82 9.78 -1.29
C VAL A 13 -0.01 10.53 -2.33
N SER A 14 -0.04 11.86 -2.30
CA SER A 14 -0.70 12.69 -3.32
C SER A 14 -0.02 12.58 -4.70
N GLN A 15 1.17 11.99 -4.77
CA GLN A 15 1.92 11.77 -6.01
C GLN A 15 1.68 10.38 -6.62
N ALA A 16 0.81 9.57 -6.02
CA ALA A 16 0.40 8.29 -6.57
C ALA A 16 -0.28 8.47 -7.94
N THR A 17 -0.18 7.46 -8.80
CA THR A 17 -0.96 7.42 -10.04
C THR A 17 -2.47 7.37 -9.73
N LYS A 18 -3.31 7.53 -10.76
CA LYS A 18 -4.78 7.40 -10.61
C LYS A 18 -5.20 6.05 -10.03
N ASP A 19 -4.44 5.00 -10.29
CA ASP A 19 -4.70 3.65 -9.77
C ASP A 19 -4.03 3.41 -8.40
N GLY A 20 -3.27 4.37 -7.89
CA GLY A 20 -2.63 4.33 -6.58
C GLY A 20 -1.17 3.92 -6.56
N LEU A 21 -0.52 3.71 -7.70
CA LEU A 21 0.88 3.29 -7.73
C LEU A 21 1.80 4.46 -7.35
N LEU A 22 2.60 4.30 -6.28
CA LEU A 22 3.40 5.38 -5.71
C LEU A 22 4.89 5.22 -6.04
N ALA A 23 5.46 4.04 -5.76
CA ALA A 23 6.89 3.81 -5.86
C ALA A 23 7.26 2.37 -6.26
N ILE A 24 8.48 2.17 -6.73
CA ILE A 24 9.08 0.88 -7.09
C ILE A 24 10.35 0.66 -6.26
N GLY A 25 10.65 -0.58 -5.86
CA GLY A 25 11.93 -1.01 -5.31
C GLY A 25 12.03 -0.84 -3.80
N GLY A 26 13.25 -0.65 -3.31
CA GLY A 26 13.56 -0.73 -1.88
C GLY A 26 13.65 -2.18 -1.41
N ASP A 27 13.14 -2.45 -0.21
CA ASP A 27 13.19 -3.75 0.45
C ASP A 27 11.94 -3.99 1.30
N LEU A 28 11.82 -5.18 1.90
CA LEU A 28 10.76 -5.50 2.87
C LEU A 28 11.30 -5.47 4.31
N SER A 29 12.22 -4.55 4.61
CA SER A 29 12.70 -4.36 5.98
C SER A 29 11.55 -3.93 6.90
N VAL A 30 11.62 -4.35 8.17
CA VAL A 30 10.61 -4.03 9.18
C VAL A 30 10.40 -2.51 9.30
N GLU A 31 11.48 -1.74 9.27
CA GLU A 31 11.43 -0.28 9.37
C GLU A 31 10.66 0.35 8.21
N ARG A 32 10.95 -0.06 6.97
CA ARG A 32 10.25 0.44 5.77
C ARG A 32 8.78 0.03 5.76
N LEU A 33 8.47 -1.21 6.14
CA LEU A 33 7.08 -1.67 6.22
C LEU A 33 6.28 -0.87 7.26
N LEU A 34 6.84 -0.65 8.45
CA LEU A 34 6.18 0.17 9.47
C LEU A 34 5.95 1.59 8.99
N LEU A 35 6.93 2.19 8.31
CA LEU A 35 6.76 3.51 7.69
C LEU A 35 5.65 3.49 6.64
N ALA A 36 5.65 2.52 5.73
CA ALA A 36 4.66 2.39 4.67
C ALA A 36 3.24 2.34 5.23
N TYR A 37 2.97 1.42 6.16
CA TYR A 37 1.63 1.26 6.75
C TYR A 37 1.19 2.50 7.54
N ARG A 38 2.10 3.18 8.25
CA ARG A 38 1.79 4.44 8.96
C ARG A 38 1.42 5.57 7.99
N SER A 39 1.99 5.55 6.78
CA SER A 39 1.73 6.52 5.73
C SER A 39 0.59 6.11 4.79
N GLY A 40 -0.14 5.03 5.07
CA GLY A 40 -1.23 4.55 4.21
C GLY A 40 -0.79 3.79 2.95
N ILE A 41 0.49 3.42 2.87
CA ILE A 41 1.11 2.73 1.74
C ILE A 41 1.20 1.24 2.04
N PHE A 42 1.02 0.38 1.04
CA PHE A 42 1.23 -1.06 1.17
C PHE A 42 2.01 -1.65 -0.02
N PRO A 43 2.85 -2.67 0.20
CA PRO A 43 3.50 -3.37 -0.90
C PRO A 43 2.52 -4.38 -1.53
N TRP A 44 2.47 -4.41 -2.86
CA TRP A 44 1.73 -5.44 -3.60
C TRP A 44 2.37 -5.62 -4.97
N PHE A 45 2.90 -6.79 -5.26
CA PHE A 45 3.69 -7.06 -6.46
C PHE A 45 3.58 -8.55 -6.78
N ASP A 46 3.71 -8.91 -8.05
CA ASP A 46 3.80 -10.30 -8.49
C ASP A 46 5.23 -10.84 -8.27
N ASN A 47 5.57 -12.02 -8.79
CA ASN A 47 6.94 -12.57 -8.73
C ASN A 47 7.97 -11.78 -9.57
N ASP A 48 7.67 -10.53 -9.92
CA ASP A 48 8.52 -9.64 -10.68
C ASP A 48 9.74 -9.19 -9.87
N ASP A 49 10.75 -8.69 -10.58
CA ASP A 49 12.04 -8.30 -10.04
C ASP A 49 11.98 -7.12 -9.03
N PHE A 50 10.84 -6.44 -8.89
CA PHE A 50 10.73 -5.23 -8.08
C PHE A 50 9.46 -5.19 -7.22
N ILE A 51 9.63 -4.72 -5.97
CA ILE A 51 8.52 -4.41 -5.06
C ILE A 51 7.77 -3.18 -5.58
N LEU A 52 6.44 -3.24 -5.64
CA LEU A 52 5.59 -2.09 -5.95
C LEU A 52 4.85 -1.63 -4.70
N TRP A 53 4.78 -0.31 -4.50
CA TRP A 53 4.18 0.32 -3.33
C TRP A 53 2.96 1.16 -3.73
N TRP A 54 1.84 0.95 -3.06
CA TRP A 54 0.52 1.43 -3.45
C TRP A 54 -0.16 2.27 -2.37
N SER A 55 -0.89 3.30 -2.78
CA SER A 55 -1.81 4.11 -2.00
C SER A 55 -2.98 4.60 -2.88
N PRO A 56 -3.98 3.74 -3.16
CA PRO A 56 -5.09 4.07 -4.04
C PRO A 56 -6.07 5.07 -3.41
N ASP A 57 -6.64 5.91 -4.28
CA ASP A 57 -7.74 6.83 -3.98
C ASP A 57 -8.85 6.63 -5.05
N PRO A 58 -10.04 6.12 -4.67
CA PRO A 58 -10.52 5.86 -3.31
C PRO A 58 -9.90 4.62 -2.66
N ARG A 59 -9.74 4.67 -1.33
CA ARG A 59 -9.27 3.54 -0.51
C ARG A 59 -10.44 2.68 -0.02
N PHE A 60 -10.36 1.38 -0.25
CA PHE A 60 -11.33 0.44 0.34
C PHE A 60 -11.14 0.37 1.87
N VAL A 61 -12.25 0.53 2.59
CA VAL A 61 -12.33 0.37 4.04
C VAL A 61 -13.58 -0.43 4.40
N LEU A 62 -13.47 -1.30 5.40
CA LEU A 62 -14.60 -2.02 5.98
C LEU A 62 -14.84 -1.49 7.39
N PHE A 63 -15.99 -0.87 7.60
CA PHE A 63 -16.42 -0.45 8.94
C PHE A 63 -16.96 -1.68 9.70
N PRO A 64 -16.37 -2.04 10.87
CA PRO A 64 -16.77 -3.25 11.60
C PRO A 64 -18.26 -3.29 11.96
N ASP A 65 -18.86 -2.13 12.28
CA ASP A 65 -20.28 -1.95 12.61
C ASP A 65 -21.22 -2.07 11.40
N LYS A 66 -20.68 -2.00 10.17
CA LYS A 66 -21.45 -2.05 8.91
C LYS A 66 -21.27 -3.36 8.15
N ILE A 67 -20.62 -4.35 8.76
CA ILE A 67 -20.43 -5.65 8.11
C ILE A 67 -21.79 -6.34 7.86
N ARG A 68 -22.02 -6.77 6.62
CA ARG A 68 -23.22 -7.53 6.25
C ARG A 68 -22.96 -9.03 6.36
N ILE A 69 -23.46 -9.65 7.43
CA ILE A 69 -23.42 -11.12 7.60
C ILE A 69 -24.67 -11.73 6.96
N SER A 70 -24.48 -12.56 5.93
CA SER A 70 -25.60 -13.20 5.22
C SER A 70 -26.28 -14.28 6.10
N LYS A 71 -27.53 -14.63 5.79
CA LYS A 71 -28.27 -15.67 6.52
C LYS A 71 -27.62 -17.05 6.40
N SER A 72 -26.96 -17.35 5.27
CA SER A 72 -26.30 -18.65 5.02
C SER A 72 -24.94 -18.79 5.69
N MET A 73 -24.35 -17.70 6.19
CA MET A 73 -23.08 -17.68 6.90
C MET A 73 -23.25 -17.84 8.42
N LYS A 74 -24.47 -17.62 8.93
CA LYS A 74 -24.84 -17.93 10.32
C LYS A 74 -25.13 -19.42 10.46
#